data_AF-A0A0F9X0R1-F1
#
_entry.id   AF-A0A0F9X0R1-F1
#
_cell.length_a   1.000
_cell.length_b   1.000
_cell.length_c   1.000
_cell.angle_alpha   90.00
_cell.angle_beta   90.00
_cell.angle_gamma   90.00
#
_symmetry.space_group_name_H-M   'P 1'
#
loop_
_entity.id
_entity.type
_entity.pdbx_description
1 polymer ?
#
loop_
_entity_poly.entity_id
_entity_poly.type
_entity_poly.pdbx_seq_one_letter_code
_entity_poly.pdbx_strand_id
1 'polypeptide(L)'
;MDYNEAEVGEVAAEALPEAPYLARTEKERAVKLEKRCHQCCVVYKTSHSKQKYCSDSCREEAQNEGVRLCRVCKTEKPLDSFEDIRGKWKRRACHVCTKQYRVSHHDKNREERRNIQGYLINKYEGLPCADCGGVLPFCAMDFDHRPEETKKFGVGTKGSLRATPETIKEVEEEVAKCDLICSNCHRVRTKERSDDRKL
;
A
#
# COMPACT_ATOMS: atom_id res chain seq x y z
N MET A 1 22.32 44.41 -60.09
CA MET A 1 23.02 43.20 -59.61
C MET A 1 21.94 42.28 -59.11
N ASP A 2 21.49 41.46 -60.05
CA ASP A 2 20.55 40.35 -59.87
C ASP A 2 21.09 39.34 -58.87
N TYR A 3 20.24 38.85 -57.98
CA TYR A 3 20.31 37.48 -57.47
C TYR A 3 18.89 36.97 -57.17
N ASN A 4 18.33 36.34 -58.20
CA ASN A 4 17.50 35.14 -58.26
C ASN A 4 16.40 34.90 -57.21
N GLU A 5 15.17 34.99 -57.72
CA GLU A 5 14.00 34.24 -57.29
C GLU A 5 14.28 32.73 -57.41
N ALA A 6 14.28 32.01 -56.29
CA ALA A 6 14.31 30.56 -56.29
C ALA A 6 12.87 30.03 -56.14
N GLU A 7 12.43 29.38 -57.21
CA GLU A 7 11.15 28.68 -57.36
C GLU A 7 10.91 27.70 -56.20
N VAL A 8 9.81 27.91 -55.47
CA VAL A 8 9.28 26.91 -54.53
C VAL A 8 8.43 25.94 -55.34
N GLY A 9 9.04 24.85 -55.77
CA GLY A 9 8.36 23.79 -56.52
C GLY A 9 7.23 23.15 -55.71
N GLU A 10 6.07 23.00 -56.34
CA GLU A 10 4.94 22.23 -55.84
C GLU A 10 5.36 20.76 -55.61
N VAL A 11 5.34 20.32 -54.36
CA VAL A 11 5.45 18.89 -54.04
C VAL A 11 4.08 18.25 -54.32
N ALA A 12 4.01 17.45 -55.38
CA ALA A 12 2.87 16.60 -55.67
C ALA A 12 2.58 15.69 -54.46
N ALA A 13 1.34 15.73 -53.97
CA ALA A 13 0.87 14.82 -52.96
C ALA A 13 0.79 13.40 -53.56
N GLU A 14 1.82 12.60 -53.35
CA GLU A 14 1.78 11.17 -53.67
C GLU A 14 0.72 10.50 -52.79
N ALA A 15 -0.35 10.04 -53.43
CA ALA A 15 -1.37 9.22 -52.80
C ALA A 15 -0.72 7.94 -52.25
N LEU A 16 -0.75 7.78 -50.92
CA LEU A 16 -0.35 6.56 -50.25
C LEU A 16 -1.15 5.38 -50.85
N PRO A 17 -0.50 4.26 -51.22
CA PRO A 17 -1.20 3.13 -51.82
C PRO A 17 -2.25 2.60 -50.85
N GLU A 18 -3.49 2.45 -51.34
CA GLU A 18 -4.55 1.80 -50.58
C GLU A 18 -4.09 0.39 -50.18
N ALA A 19 -3.86 0.20 -48.89
CA ALA A 19 -3.47 -1.10 -48.35
C ALA A 19 -4.58 -2.11 -48.68
N PRO A 20 -4.26 -3.23 -49.38
CA PRO A 20 -5.27 -4.20 -49.76
C PRO A 20 -5.83 -4.79 -48.48
N TYR A 21 -7.14 -4.65 -48.29
CA TYR A 21 -7.89 -5.37 -47.26
C TYR A 21 -7.87 -6.86 -47.61
N LEU A 22 -6.74 -7.52 -47.34
CA LEU A 22 -6.59 -8.95 -47.51
C LEU A 22 -7.52 -9.62 -46.51
N ALA A 23 -8.60 -10.20 -47.02
CA ALA A 23 -9.47 -11.10 -46.29
C ALA A 23 -8.60 -12.23 -45.70
N ARG A 24 -8.42 -12.20 -44.37
CA ARG A 24 -7.67 -13.23 -43.64
C ARG A 24 -8.27 -14.60 -43.94
N THR A 25 -7.41 -15.52 -44.37
CA THR A 25 -7.81 -16.89 -44.68
C THR A 25 -8.31 -17.60 -43.41
N GLU A 26 -9.17 -18.61 -43.55
CA GLU A 26 -9.68 -19.39 -42.40
C GLU A 26 -8.55 -20.04 -41.57
N LYS A 27 -7.37 -20.25 -42.15
CA LYS A 27 -6.16 -20.73 -41.45
C LYS A 27 -5.52 -19.66 -40.54
N GLU A 28 -5.66 -18.37 -40.84
CA GLU A 28 -5.15 -17.28 -40.00
C GLU A 28 -6.10 -16.93 -38.83
N ARG A 29 -7.35 -17.40 -38.88
CA ARG A 29 -8.31 -17.28 -37.76
C ARG A 29 -7.98 -18.19 -36.56
N ALA A 30 -7.01 -19.08 -36.69
CA ALA A 30 -6.66 -20.07 -35.66
C ALA A 30 -5.41 -19.73 -34.83
N VAL A 31 -4.99 -18.45 -34.74
CA VAL A 31 -4.07 -18.05 -33.67
C VAL A 31 -4.88 -18.04 -32.37
N LYS A 32 -4.69 -19.06 -31.53
CA LYS A 32 -5.16 -19.06 -30.14
C LYS A 32 -4.78 -17.72 -29.52
N LEU A 33 -5.75 -16.84 -29.30
CA LEU A 33 -5.56 -15.64 -28.49
C LEU A 33 -5.30 -16.13 -27.07
N GLU A 34 -4.04 -16.38 -26.77
CA GLU A 34 -3.55 -16.65 -25.43
C GLU A 34 -3.90 -15.45 -24.55
N LYS A 35 -4.79 -15.68 -23.59
CA LYS A 35 -5.24 -14.66 -22.66
C LYS A 35 -4.46 -14.84 -21.36
N ARG A 36 -4.06 -13.73 -20.73
CA ARG A 36 -3.31 -13.74 -19.45
C ARG A 36 -4.19 -13.37 -18.28
N CYS A 37 -4.09 -14.12 -17.19
CA CYS A 37 -4.81 -13.80 -15.96
C CYS A 37 -4.30 -12.49 -15.35
N HIS A 38 -5.17 -11.50 -15.12
CA HIS A 38 -4.76 -10.24 -14.47
C HIS A 38 -4.28 -10.42 -13.02
N GLN A 39 -4.54 -11.60 -12.43
CA GLN A 39 -4.27 -11.90 -11.04
C GLN A 39 -2.99 -12.74 -10.87
N CYS A 40 -2.76 -13.78 -11.67
CA CYS A 40 -1.55 -14.61 -11.60
C CYS A 40 -0.64 -14.53 -12.83
N CYS A 41 -1.03 -13.80 -13.88
CA CYS A 41 -0.30 -13.66 -15.16
C CYS A 41 -0.06 -14.96 -15.94
N VAL A 42 -0.62 -16.08 -15.49
CA VAL A 42 -0.63 -17.37 -16.20
C VAL A 42 -1.37 -17.21 -17.53
N VAL A 43 -0.83 -17.86 -18.55
CA VAL A 43 -1.41 -17.92 -19.89
C VAL A 43 -2.47 -19.02 -19.91
N TYR A 44 -3.67 -18.71 -20.40
CA TYR A 44 -4.75 -19.69 -20.53
C TYR A 44 -5.37 -19.65 -21.93
N LYS A 45 -5.92 -20.80 -22.33
CA LYS A 45 -6.56 -21.00 -23.64
C LYS A 45 -8.03 -20.52 -23.65
N THR A 46 -8.68 -20.37 -22.49
CA THR A 46 -10.09 -19.94 -22.36
C THR A 46 -10.28 -18.88 -21.27
N SER A 47 -11.05 -17.81 -21.54
CA SER A 47 -11.32 -16.75 -20.55
C SER A 47 -12.12 -17.23 -19.35
N HIS A 48 -11.57 -17.06 -18.14
CA HIS A 48 -12.29 -17.24 -16.88
C HIS A 48 -12.84 -15.90 -16.33
N SER A 49 -13.97 -15.95 -15.64
CA SER A 49 -14.74 -14.78 -15.22
C SER A 49 -14.07 -13.97 -14.10
N LYS A 50 -14.51 -12.71 -13.96
CA LYS A 50 -14.05 -11.69 -12.99
C LYS A 50 -14.22 -12.16 -11.54
N GLN A 51 -13.32 -12.99 -11.02
CA GLN A 51 -13.29 -13.37 -9.60
C GLN A 51 -12.13 -12.67 -8.87
N LYS A 52 -12.35 -12.36 -7.58
CA LYS A 52 -11.38 -11.68 -6.68
C LYS A 52 -10.07 -12.48 -6.49
N TYR A 53 -10.11 -13.78 -6.79
CA TYR A 53 -9.00 -14.72 -6.69
C TYR A 53 -8.94 -15.55 -7.99
N CYS A 54 -7.75 -16.05 -8.33
CA CYS A 54 -7.57 -17.02 -9.42
C CYS A 54 -8.45 -18.25 -9.17
N SER A 55 -9.11 -18.78 -10.20
CA SER A 55 -9.80 -20.07 -10.14
C SER A 55 -8.82 -21.19 -9.82
N ASP A 56 -9.31 -22.33 -9.33
CA ASP A 56 -8.47 -23.51 -9.07
C ASP A 56 -7.76 -24.00 -10.34
N SER A 57 -8.38 -23.82 -11.52
CA SER A 57 -7.74 -24.09 -12.81
C SER A 57 -6.48 -23.24 -13.10
N CYS A 58 -6.46 -21.96 -12.67
CA CYS A 58 -5.26 -21.11 -12.82
C CYS A 58 -4.14 -21.49 -11.85
N ARG A 59 -4.50 -22.12 -10.73
CA ARG A 59 -3.54 -22.67 -9.77
C ARG A 59 -2.92 -23.95 -10.32
N GLU A 60 -3.74 -24.85 -10.84
CA GLU A 60 -3.29 -26.13 -11.41
C GLU A 60 -2.33 -25.91 -12.59
N GLU A 61 -2.66 -25.00 -13.51
CA GLU A 61 -1.78 -24.69 -14.64
C GLU A 61 -0.42 -24.11 -14.18
N ALA A 62 -0.43 -23.20 -13.20
CA ALA A 62 0.82 -22.66 -12.62
C ALA A 62 1.63 -23.74 -11.89
N GLN A 63 0.96 -24.67 -11.20
CA GLN A 63 1.58 -25.83 -10.55
C GLN A 63 2.23 -26.77 -11.56
N ASN A 64 1.61 -26.97 -12.71
CA ASN A 64 2.13 -27.82 -13.79
C ASN A 64 3.38 -27.22 -14.45
N GLU A 65 3.43 -25.90 -14.65
CA GLU A 65 4.60 -25.21 -15.23
C GLU A 65 5.74 -25.02 -14.22
N GLY A 66 5.45 -25.05 -12.91
CA GLY A 66 6.45 -24.88 -11.84
C GLY A 66 7.01 -23.46 -11.71
N VAL A 67 6.61 -22.54 -12.59
CA VAL A 67 7.04 -21.14 -12.64
C VAL A 67 5.86 -20.18 -12.79
N ARG A 68 6.06 -18.91 -12.43
CA ARG A 68 5.09 -17.83 -12.63
C ARG A 68 5.74 -16.45 -12.73
N LEU A 69 5.02 -15.50 -13.32
CA LEU A 69 5.45 -14.11 -13.43
C LEU A 69 5.24 -13.33 -12.13
N CYS A 70 6.28 -12.64 -11.66
CA CYS A 70 6.13 -11.66 -10.60
C CYS A 70 5.49 -10.35 -11.12
N ARG A 71 4.40 -9.87 -10.51
CA ARG A 71 3.76 -8.60 -10.93
C ARG A 71 4.64 -7.36 -10.77
N VAL A 72 5.59 -7.40 -9.83
CA VAL A 72 6.45 -6.25 -9.49
C VAL A 72 7.65 -6.18 -10.42
N CYS A 73 8.51 -7.22 -10.42
CA CYS A 73 9.71 -7.24 -11.26
C CYS A 73 9.51 -7.85 -12.65
N LYS A 74 8.30 -8.36 -12.97
CA LYS A 74 7.93 -8.89 -14.29
C LYS A 74 8.85 -10.01 -14.81
N THR A 75 9.44 -10.78 -13.91
CA THR A 75 10.26 -11.95 -14.24
C THR A 75 9.56 -13.24 -13.85
N GLU A 76 9.78 -14.29 -14.66
CA GLU A 76 9.37 -15.65 -14.34
C GLU A 76 10.22 -16.18 -13.21
N LYS A 77 9.58 -16.81 -12.23
CA LYS A 77 10.23 -17.36 -11.04
C LYS A 77 9.57 -18.66 -10.63
N PRO A 78 10.32 -19.58 -9.99
CA PRO A 78 9.73 -20.79 -9.43
C PRO A 78 8.63 -20.48 -8.41
N LEU A 79 7.68 -21.40 -8.23
CA LEU A 79 6.53 -21.19 -7.33
C LEU A 79 6.94 -20.96 -5.87
N ASP A 80 8.03 -21.58 -5.41
CA ASP A 80 8.59 -21.42 -4.06
C ASP A 80 9.04 -19.97 -3.78
N SER A 81 9.24 -19.18 -4.84
CA SER A 81 9.64 -17.79 -4.74
C SER A 81 8.50 -16.89 -4.28
N PHE A 82 7.31 -17.43 -4.01
CA PHE A 82 6.10 -16.71 -3.64
C PHE A 82 5.47 -17.29 -2.35
N GLU A 83 4.99 -16.41 -1.47
CA GLU A 83 4.34 -16.83 -0.20
C GLU A 83 2.93 -17.41 -0.46
N ASP A 84 2.70 -18.66 -0.05
CA ASP A 84 1.37 -19.25 0.13
C ASP A 84 0.91 -19.06 1.60
N ILE A 85 -0.37 -18.73 1.80
CA ILE A 85 -0.99 -18.66 3.12
C ILE A 85 -2.23 -19.54 3.12
N ARG A 86 -2.18 -20.67 3.84
CA ARG A 86 -3.30 -21.62 4.03
C ARG A 86 -3.87 -22.14 2.70
N GLY A 87 -3.00 -22.45 1.73
CA GLY A 87 -3.41 -22.91 0.42
C GLY A 87 -4.19 -21.86 -0.36
N LYS A 88 -3.97 -20.56 -0.10
CA LYS A 88 -4.60 -19.44 -0.80
C LYS A 88 -3.51 -18.45 -1.24
N TRP A 89 -3.35 -18.33 -2.56
CA TRP A 89 -2.34 -17.48 -3.20
C TRP A 89 -2.69 -15.99 -3.08
N LYS A 90 -2.36 -15.38 -1.93
CA LYS A 90 -2.70 -13.97 -1.66
C LYS A 90 -1.77 -12.99 -2.36
N ARG A 91 -0.51 -13.34 -2.64
CA ARG A 91 0.52 -12.38 -3.05
C ARG A 91 1.02 -12.59 -4.48
N ARG A 92 0.94 -11.52 -5.27
CA ARG A 92 1.35 -11.44 -6.70
C ARG A 92 2.84 -11.13 -6.90
N ALA A 93 3.56 -10.86 -5.81
CA ALA A 93 4.97 -10.48 -5.80
C ALA A 93 5.82 -11.61 -5.21
N CYS A 94 7.04 -11.80 -5.73
CA CYS A 94 7.98 -12.77 -5.18
C CYS A 94 8.46 -12.34 -3.78
N HIS A 95 9.12 -13.22 -3.03
CA HIS A 95 9.64 -12.92 -1.68
C HIS A 95 10.61 -11.74 -1.70
N VAL A 96 11.40 -11.56 -2.76
CA VAL A 96 12.36 -10.45 -2.89
C VAL A 96 11.59 -9.14 -2.98
N CYS A 97 10.66 -9.03 -3.94
CA CYS A 97 9.87 -7.82 -4.12
C CYS A 97 8.97 -7.54 -2.91
N THR A 98 8.42 -8.58 -2.29
CA THR A 98 7.66 -8.48 -1.04
C THR A 98 8.54 -7.95 0.09
N LYS A 99 9.77 -8.44 0.23
CA LYS A 99 10.73 -7.99 1.24
C LYS A 99 11.14 -6.54 1.00
N GLN A 100 11.48 -6.17 -0.24
CA GLN A 100 11.80 -4.79 -0.62
C GLN A 100 10.63 -3.83 -0.32
N TYR A 101 9.40 -4.24 -0.65
CA TYR A 101 8.22 -3.48 -0.29
C TYR A 101 8.04 -3.34 1.22
N ARG A 102 8.19 -4.43 1.99
CA ARG A 102 8.13 -4.39 3.47
C ARG A 102 9.16 -3.42 4.07
N VAL A 103 10.40 -3.45 3.59
CA VAL A 103 11.47 -2.54 4.04
C VAL A 103 11.11 -1.09 3.73
N SER A 104 10.82 -0.78 2.46
CA SER A 104 10.45 0.59 2.06
C SER A 104 9.19 1.13 2.77
N HIS A 105 8.22 0.27 3.09
CA HIS A 105 7.06 0.65 3.91
C HIS A 105 7.40 0.85 5.38
N HIS A 106 8.29 0.02 5.94
CA HIS A 106 8.71 0.18 7.32
C HIS A 106 9.49 1.49 7.52
N ASP A 107 10.36 1.85 6.58
CA ASP A 107 11.14 3.09 6.63
C ASP A 107 10.24 4.32 6.54
N LYS A 108 9.30 4.35 5.59
CA LYS A 108 8.31 5.43 5.47
C LYS A 108 7.44 5.54 6.72
N ASN A 109 6.91 4.43 7.21
CA ASN A 109 6.08 4.45 8.42
C ASN A 109 6.88 4.92 9.66
N ARG A 110 8.19 4.68 9.70
CA ARG A 110 9.05 5.16 10.78
C ARG A 110 9.24 6.67 10.73
N GLU A 111 9.43 7.23 9.54
CA GLU A 111 9.51 8.68 9.34
C GLU A 111 8.20 9.38 9.73
N GLU A 112 7.06 8.86 9.27
CA GLU A 112 5.75 9.44 9.61
C GLU A 112 5.46 9.39 11.12
N ARG A 113 5.83 8.30 11.80
CA ARG A 113 5.75 8.20 13.27
C ARG A 113 6.62 9.24 13.97
N ARG A 114 7.84 9.48 13.46
CA ARG A 114 8.74 10.50 14.01
C ARG A 114 8.16 11.90 13.85
N ASN A 115 7.53 12.18 12.71
CA ASN A 115 6.90 13.48 12.45
C ASN A 115 5.73 13.73 13.42
N ILE A 116 4.84 12.75 13.59
CA ILE A 116 3.73 12.85 14.56
C ILE A 116 4.27 12.95 15.99
N GLN A 117 5.27 12.15 16.35
CA GLN A 117 5.87 12.21 17.68
C GLN A 117 6.56 13.55 17.95
N GLY A 118 7.28 14.11 16.97
CA GLY A 118 7.91 15.42 17.06
C GLY A 118 6.87 16.54 17.24
N TYR A 119 5.75 16.46 16.52
CA TYR A 119 4.61 17.37 16.72
C TYR A 119 4.06 17.30 18.16
N LEU A 120 3.85 16.09 18.70
CA LEU A 120 3.34 15.91 20.06
C LEU A 120 4.34 16.41 21.12
N ILE A 121 5.63 16.10 20.97
CA ILE A 121 6.69 16.64 21.83
C ILE A 121 6.64 18.16 21.82
N ASN A 122 6.72 18.80 20.66
CA ASN A 122 6.73 20.26 20.55
C ASN A 122 5.51 20.93 21.18
N LYS A 123 4.36 20.26 21.18
CA LYS A 123 3.10 20.82 21.69
C LYS A 123 2.87 20.57 23.19
N TYR A 124 3.36 19.47 23.73
CA TYR A 124 3.01 19.01 25.09
C TYR A 124 4.22 18.83 26.02
N GLU A 125 5.45 19.04 25.54
CA GLU A 125 6.66 19.03 26.39
C GLU A 125 6.54 20.08 27.51
N GLY A 126 7.00 19.72 28.72
CA GLY A 126 6.99 20.60 29.88
C GLY A 126 5.63 20.74 30.57
N LEU A 127 4.56 20.14 30.04
CA LEU A 127 3.28 20.08 30.73
C LEU A 127 3.31 19.05 31.87
N PRO A 128 2.68 19.35 33.02
CA PRO A 128 2.66 18.44 34.15
C PRO A 128 1.71 17.27 33.92
N CYS A 129 1.98 16.16 34.58
CA CYS A 129 1.05 15.04 34.69
C CYS A 129 -0.26 15.49 35.36
N ALA A 130 -1.40 15.19 34.76
CA ALA A 130 -2.71 15.54 35.30
C ALA A 130 -2.99 14.91 36.68
N ASP A 131 -2.42 13.73 36.97
CA ASP A 131 -2.63 13.03 38.24
C ASP A 131 -1.69 13.50 39.36
N CYS A 132 -0.37 13.47 39.14
CA CYS A 132 0.62 13.78 40.19
C CYS A 132 1.21 15.19 40.14
N GLY A 133 0.91 15.98 39.10
CA GLY A 133 1.47 17.32 38.88
C GLY A 133 2.94 17.35 38.48
N GLY A 134 3.63 16.19 38.42
CA GLY A 134 5.03 16.10 38.07
C GLY A 134 5.30 16.49 36.62
N VAL A 135 6.31 17.34 36.39
CA VAL A 135 6.83 17.65 35.05
C VAL A 135 7.98 16.70 34.77
N LEU A 136 7.81 15.84 33.76
CA LEU A 136 8.76 14.82 33.37
C LEU A 136 9.09 14.99 31.87
N PRO A 137 10.23 14.45 31.40
CA PRO A 137 10.51 14.39 29.97
C PRO A 137 9.36 13.71 29.23
N PHE A 138 8.99 14.20 28.04
CA PHE A 138 7.83 13.69 27.31
C PHE A 138 7.89 12.17 27.03
N CYS A 139 9.08 11.57 26.96
CA CYS A 139 9.24 10.12 26.83
C CYS A 139 8.74 9.30 28.05
N ALA A 140 8.51 9.94 29.19
CA ALA A 140 7.92 9.37 30.40
C ALA A 140 6.45 9.78 30.60
N MET A 141 5.85 10.40 29.59
CA MET A 141 4.46 10.85 29.55
C MET A 141 3.64 10.01 28.57
N ASP A 142 2.38 9.77 28.91
CA ASP A 142 1.42 9.01 28.11
C ASP A 142 0.10 9.80 27.99
N PHE A 143 -0.60 9.60 26.87
CA PHE A 143 -1.98 10.03 26.71
C PHE A 143 -2.92 8.89 27.14
N ASP A 144 -3.53 9.03 28.31
CA ASP A 144 -4.52 8.07 28.83
C ASP A 144 -5.93 8.47 28.42
N HIS A 145 -6.62 7.60 27.69
CA HIS A 145 -8.01 7.85 27.29
C HIS A 145 -8.94 7.88 28.51
N ARG A 146 -9.84 8.87 28.54
CA ARG A 146 -10.88 8.92 29.56
C ARG A 146 -11.97 7.85 29.29
N PRO A 147 -12.53 7.19 30.32
CA PRO A 147 -13.42 6.04 30.15
C PRO A 147 -14.73 6.35 29.42
N GLU A 148 -15.25 7.56 29.58
CA GLU A 148 -16.48 8.04 28.95
C GLU A 148 -16.31 8.36 27.45
N GLU A 149 -15.06 8.43 26.98
CA GLU A 149 -14.73 8.78 25.60
C GLU A 149 -14.50 7.53 24.74
N THR A 150 -15.08 7.50 23.54
CA THR A 150 -14.82 6.43 22.58
C THR A 150 -13.53 6.73 21.80
N LYS A 151 -12.49 5.93 22.07
CA LYS A 151 -11.23 6.02 21.34
C LYS A 151 -11.36 5.52 19.90
N LYS A 152 -10.84 6.30 18.94
CA LYS A 152 -10.70 5.85 17.54
C LYS A 152 -9.39 5.08 17.34
N PHE A 153 -8.32 5.52 18.01
CA PHE A 153 -6.98 4.93 17.91
C PHE A 153 -6.12 5.36 19.11
N GLY A 154 -5.02 4.66 19.37
CA GLY A 154 -4.04 5.13 20.37
C GLY A 154 -3.17 6.24 19.79
N VAL A 155 -3.05 7.37 20.50
CA VAL A 155 -2.26 8.53 20.06
C VAL A 155 -0.80 8.14 19.77
N GLY A 156 -0.21 7.26 20.59
CA GLY A 156 1.16 6.75 20.39
C GLY A 156 1.29 5.56 19.42
N THR A 157 0.19 4.98 18.93
CA THR A 157 0.20 3.73 18.15
C THR A 157 -0.35 3.87 16.73
N LYS A 158 -0.70 5.08 16.29
CA LYS A 158 -1.20 5.39 14.93
C LYS A 158 -0.09 5.27 13.87
N GLY A 159 0.41 4.05 13.69
CA GLY A 159 1.68 3.78 13.02
C GLY A 159 1.60 3.53 11.51
N SER A 160 0.50 3.89 10.84
CA SER A 160 0.26 3.65 9.41
C SER A 160 -0.35 4.82 8.66
N LEU A 161 -0.49 5.99 9.28
CA LEU A 161 -1.00 7.18 8.60
C LEU A 161 0.13 8.12 8.21
N ARG A 162 -0.07 8.81 7.08
CA ARG A 162 0.81 9.88 6.62
C ARG A 162 0.61 11.10 7.53
N ALA A 163 1.67 11.83 7.88
CA ALA A 163 1.58 13.06 8.64
C ALA A 163 1.06 14.21 7.76
N THR A 164 -0.21 14.12 7.33
CA THR A 164 -0.92 15.18 6.62
C THR A 164 -1.63 16.12 7.61
N PRO A 165 -2.00 17.34 7.20
CA PRO A 165 -2.78 18.24 8.06
C PRO A 165 -4.06 17.61 8.62
N GLU A 166 -4.76 16.81 7.81
CA GLU A 166 -5.97 16.08 8.24
C GLU A 166 -5.64 15.05 9.31
N THR A 167 -4.52 14.34 9.15
CA THR A 167 -4.08 13.35 10.13
C THR A 167 -3.68 14.00 11.45
N ILE A 168 -3.02 15.16 11.41
CA ILE A 168 -2.68 15.93 12.60
C ILE A 168 -3.96 16.40 13.31
N LYS A 169 -4.94 16.90 12.57
CA LYS A 169 -6.25 17.26 13.12
C LYS A 169 -6.92 16.08 13.81
N GLU A 170 -6.95 14.90 13.18
CA GLU A 170 -7.49 13.70 13.82
C GLU A 170 -6.73 13.33 15.10
N VAL A 171 -5.40 13.48 15.11
CA VAL A 171 -4.58 13.26 16.31
C VAL A 171 -4.96 14.25 17.41
N GLU A 172 -5.16 15.53 17.10
CA GLU A 172 -5.61 16.53 18.07
C GLU A 172 -7.01 16.22 18.62
N GLU A 173 -7.95 15.83 17.76
CA GLU A 173 -9.30 15.39 18.16
C GLU A 173 -9.25 14.20 19.13
N GLU A 174 -8.31 13.28 18.91
CA GLU A 174 -8.14 12.13 19.78
C GLU A 174 -7.41 12.48 21.08
N VAL A 175 -6.40 13.35 21.02
CA VAL A 175 -5.70 13.87 22.21
C VAL A 175 -6.66 14.65 23.12
N ALA A 176 -7.63 15.37 22.55
CA ALA A 176 -8.65 16.08 23.34
C ALA A 176 -9.46 15.14 24.26
N LYS A 177 -9.52 13.84 23.95
CA LYS A 177 -10.18 12.79 24.75
C LYS A 177 -9.28 12.12 25.79
N CYS A 178 -8.02 12.53 25.84
CA CYS A 178 -7.02 11.95 26.70
C CYS A 178 -6.62 12.91 27.81
N ASP A 179 -6.15 12.36 28.92
CA ASP A 179 -5.40 13.08 29.93
C ASP A 179 -3.91 12.84 29.69
N LEU A 180 -3.11 13.90 29.75
CA LEU A 180 -1.66 13.77 29.72
C LEU A 180 -1.17 13.42 31.12
N ILE A 181 -0.69 12.19 31.30
CA ILE A 181 -0.23 11.69 32.61
C ILE A 181 1.13 10.99 32.49
N CYS A 182 1.85 10.86 33.60
CA CYS A 182 3.10 10.11 33.59
C CYS A 182 2.85 8.61 33.48
N SER A 183 3.81 7.87 32.91
CA SER A 183 3.66 6.43 32.68
C SER A 183 3.50 5.60 33.97
N ASN A 184 3.85 6.16 35.14
CA ASN A 184 3.61 5.50 36.43
C ASN A 184 2.15 5.65 36.85
N CYS A 185 1.61 6.88 36.83
CA CYS A 185 0.19 7.15 37.08
C CYS A 185 -0.70 6.37 36.11
N HIS A 186 -0.34 6.32 34.82
CA HIS A 186 -1.07 5.56 33.82
C HIS A 186 -1.20 4.06 34.15
N ARG A 187 -0.12 3.44 34.65
CA ARG A 187 -0.12 2.03 35.07
C ARG A 187 -1.00 1.80 36.29
N VAL A 188 -0.92 2.67 37.30
CA VAL A 188 -1.77 2.62 38.50
C VAL A 188 -3.24 2.72 38.10
N ARG A 189 -3.59 3.76 37.33
CA ARG A 189 -4.95 4.01 36.84
C ARG A 189 -5.50 2.84 36.01
N THR A 190 -4.68 2.23 35.15
CA THR A 190 -5.07 1.04 34.38
C THR A 190 -5.37 -0.16 35.28
N LYS A 191 -4.60 -0.34 36.36
CA LYS A 191 -4.78 -1.42 37.33
C LYS A 191 -6.07 -1.23 38.12
N GLU A 192 -6.31 -0.04 38.63
CA GLU A 192 -7.54 0.32 39.37
C GLU A 192 -8.79 0.09 38.50
N ARG A 193 -8.82 0.65 37.28
CA ARG A 193 -9.92 0.43 36.32
C ARG A 193 -10.15 -1.03 35.96
N SER A 194 -9.11 -1.87 36.04
CA SER A 194 -9.23 -3.31 35.75
C SER A 194 -9.74 -4.11 36.94
N ASP A 195 -9.49 -3.65 38.16
CA ASP A 195 -10.00 -4.27 39.38
C ASP A 195 -11.47 -3.89 39.61
N ASP A 196 -11.88 -2.66 39.30
CA ASP A 196 -13.28 -2.21 39.36
C ASP A 196 -14.21 -2.97 38.40
N ARG A 197 -13.69 -3.44 37.25
CA ARG A 197 -14.47 -4.23 36.28
C ARG A 197 -14.69 -5.69 36.70
N LYS A 198 -14.04 -6.15 37.77
CA LYS A 198 -14.16 -7.53 38.28
C LYS A 198 -15.11 -7.67 39.47
N LEU A 199 -15.61 -6.55 39.99
CA LEU A 199 -16.68 -6.47 40.99
C LEU A 199 -18.03 -6.35 40.29
#